data_AF-A0A4P7YVQ8-F1
#
_entry.id   AF-A0A4P7YVQ8-F1
#
_cell.length_a   1.000
_cell.length_b   1.000
_cell.length_c   1.000
_cell.angle_alpha   90.00
_cell.angle_beta   90.00
_cell.angle_gamma   90.00
#
_symmetry.space_group_name_H-M   'P 1'
#
loop_
_entity.id
_entity.type
_entity.pdbx_description
1 polymer ?
#
loop_
_entity_poly.entity_id
_entity_poly.type
_entity_poly.pdbx_seq_one_letter_code
_entity_poly.pdbx_strand_id
1 'polypeptide(L)'
;MQTTKQPYEFLVRWNATGGLSGAHAQFRYVTLGEDGTPIGEFIGAAEPVAVAEAAGFPLADILSSLQITALAERDTARSERDALAKRLAELTSPEA
;
A
#
# COMPACT_ATOMS: atom_id res chain seq x y z
N MET A 1 18.69 2.73 27.02
CA MET A 1 18.36 1.78 25.94
C MET A 1 17.34 2.42 25.02
N GLN A 2 17.67 2.61 23.74
CA GLN A 2 16.79 3.25 22.76
C GLN A 2 16.56 2.29 21.59
N THR A 3 15.31 2.01 21.27
CA THR A 3 14.95 1.22 20.08
C THR A 3 14.52 2.18 18.98
N THR A 4 15.16 2.08 17.82
CA THR A 4 14.85 2.87 16.62
C THR A 4 14.11 2.02 15.61
N LYS A 5 13.08 2.61 14.99
CA LYS A 5 12.27 1.99 13.94
C LYS A 5 12.76 2.51 12.59
N GLN A 6 13.04 1.62 11.65
CA GLN A 6 13.59 1.94 10.34
C GLN A 6 12.80 1.21 9.25
N PRO A 7 12.51 1.86 8.10
CA PRO A 7 11.98 1.16 6.93
C PRO A 7 12.91 0.01 6.53
N TYR A 8 12.36 -1.16 6.21
CA TYR A 8 13.15 -2.34 5.86
C TYR A 8 12.80 -2.92 4.50
N GLU A 9 11.59 -3.45 4.32
CA GLU A 9 11.18 -4.11 3.08
C GLU A 9 9.82 -3.62 2.59
N PHE A 10 9.68 -3.49 1.27
CA PHE A 10 8.41 -3.30 0.58
C PHE A 10 8.05 -4.61 -0.15
N LEU A 11 6.92 -5.19 0.23
CA LEU A 11 6.51 -6.52 -0.16
C LEU A 11 5.28 -6.45 -1.04
N VAL A 12 5.40 -6.84 -2.30
CA VAL A 12 4.24 -7.05 -3.16
C VAL A 12 3.60 -8.40 -2.80
N ARG A 13 2.27 -8.48 -2.81
CA ARG A 13 1.53 -9.70 -2.48
C ARG A 13 0.79 -10.20 -3.70
N TRP A 14 0.92 -11.49 -3.99
CA TRP A 14 0.19 -12.20 -5.03
C TRP A 14 -0.99 -12.98 -4.43
N ASN A 15 -2.05 -13.14 -5.20
CA ASN A 15 -3.14 -14.05 -4.88
C ASN A 15 -2.86 -15.45 -5.45
N ALA A 16 -3.73 -16.41 -5.14
CA ALA A 16 -3.60 -17.79 -5.60
C ALA A 16 -3.66 -17.96 -7.13
N THR A 17 -4.13 -16.94 -7.87
CA THR A 17 -4.20 -16.96 -9.33
C THR A 17 -2.97 -16.30 -9.98
N GLY A 18 -1.95 -15.92 -9.20
CA GLY A 18 -0.76 -15.22 -9.69
C GLY A 18 -1.00 -13.75 -10.02
N GLY A 19 -2.17 -13.19 -9.70
CA GLY A 19 -2.46 -11.76 -9.81
C GLY A 19 -2.00 -10.99 -8.58
N LEU A 20 -1.81 -9.67 -8.72
CA LEU A 20 -1.51 -8.81 -7.58
C LEU A 20 -2.71 -8.71 -6.64
N SER A 21 -2.45 -8.95 -5.35
CA SER A 21 -3.42 -8.90 -4.25
C SER A 21 -3.22 -7.69 -3.34
N GLY A 22 -2.14 -6.95 -3.50
CA GLY A 22 -1.82 -5.76 -2.71
C GLY A 22 -0.32 -5.64 -2.43
N ALA A 23 0.04 -4.74 -1.51
CA ALA A 23 1.40 -4.60 -1.04
C ALA A 23 1.41 -4.38 0.48
N HIS A 24 2.47 -4.83 1.13
CA HIS A 24 2.77 -4.68 2.55
C HIS A 24 4.16 -4.05 2.71
N ALA A 25 4.47 -3.58 3.91
CA ALA A 25 5.80 -3.13 4.26
C ALA A 25 6.20 -3.64 5.64
N GLN A 26 7.50 -3.77 5.86
CA GLN A 26 8.10 -4.16 7.13
C GLN A 26 9.03 -3.08 7.63
N PHE A 27 9.18 -3.05 8.95
CA PHE A 27 10.15 -2.22 9.64
C PHE A 27 11.14 -3.09 10.40
N ARG A 28 12.38 -2.63 10.41
CA ARG A 28 13.44 -3.15 11.27
C ARG A 28 13.49 -2.31 12.54
N TYR A 29 13.64 -2.98 13.67
CA TYR A 29 13.78 -2.36 14.98
C TYR A 29 15.18 -2.65 15.50
N VAL A 30 15.96 -1.59 15.76
CA VAL A 30 17.33 -1.70 16.25
C VAL A 30 17.41 -1.09 17.64
N THR A 31 17.79 -1.90 18.62
CA THR A 31 18.02 -1.47 20.00
C THR A 31 19.50 -1.16 20.18
N LEU A 32 19.80 0.07 20.57
CA LEU A 32 21.15 0.54 20.82
C LEU A 32 21.46 0.57 22.32
N GLY A 33 22.68 0.15 22.66
CA GLY A 33 23.29 0.32 23.98
C GLY A 33 23.65 1.77 24.26
N GLU A 34 24.14 2.05 25.47
CA GLU A 34 24.52 3.41 25.89
C GLU A 34 25.71 3.99 25.09
N ASP A 35 26.53 3.12 24.53
CA ASP A 35 27.65 3.44 23.64
C ASP A 35 27.23 3.58 22.17
N GLY A 36 25.94 3.42 21.85
CA GLY A 36 25.42 3.43 20.49
C GLY A 36 25.62 2.12 19.73
N THR A 37 26.16 1.08 20.35
CA THR A 37 26.35 -0.23 19.70
C THR A 37 25.01 -0.96 19.58
N PRO A 38 24.68 -1.58 18.42
CA PRO A 38 23.50 -2.43 18.32
C PRO A 38 23.61 -3.64 19.26
N ILE A 39 22.68 -3.76 20.20
CA ILE A 39 22.60 -4.86 21.16
C ILE A 39 21.41 -5.78 20.91
N GLY A 40 20.53 -5.41 19.97
CA GLY A 40 19.40 -6.23 19.56
C GLY A 40 18.77 -5.72 18.28
N GLU A 41 18.24 -6.65 17.50
CA GLU A 41 17.52 -6.36 16.27
C GLU A 41 16.39 -7.36 16.10
N PHE A 42 15.25 -6.87 15.61
CA PHE A 42 14.20 -7.73 15.09
C PHE A 42 13.46 -7.07 13.93
N ILE A 43 12.81 -7.91 13.12
CA ILE A 43 11.97 -7.49 12.01
C ILE A 43 10.51 -7.55 12.47
N GLY A 44 9.78 -6.46 12.28
CA GLY A 44 8.35 -6.38 12.57
C GLY A 44 7.53 -7.18 11.56
N ALA A 45 6.27 -7.44 11.89
CA ALA A 45 5.35 -8.09 10.96
C ALA A 45 5.17 -7.24 9.68
N ALA A 46 4.88 -7.92 8.57
CA ALA A 46 4.44 -7.23 7.36
C ALA A 46 3.05 -6.63 7.61
N GLU A 47 2.92 -5.32 7.38
CA GLU A 47 1.67 -4.59 7.54
C GLU A 47 1.20 -4.04 6.19
N PRO A 48 -0.12 -3.88 5.95
CA PRO A 48 -0.61 -3.27 4.72
C PRO A 48 0.07 -1.91 4.47
N VAL A 49 0.43 -1.62 3.22
CA VAL A 49 1.21 -0.40 2.87
C VAL A 49 0.57 0.89 3.37
N ALA A 50 -0.76 0.99 3.32
CA ALA A 50 -1.49 2.17 3.83
C ALA A 50 -1.26 2.39 5.34
N VAL A 51 -1.10 1.31 6.12
CA VAL A 51 -0.80 1.39 7.55
C VAL A 51 0.68 1.75 7.76
N ALA A 52 1.57 1.14 6.98
CA ALA A 52 3.00 1.38 7.09
C ALA A 52 3.39 2.81 6.69
N GLU A 53 2.74 3.41 5.69
CA GLU A 53 2.94 4.80 5.30
C GLU A 53 2.66 5.76 6.46
N ALA A 54 1.48 5.62 7.10
CA ALA A 54 1.14 6.38 8.29
C ALA A 54 2.13 6.15 9.46
N ALA A 55 2.82 5.01 9.45
CA ALA A 55 3.83 4.64 10.43
C ALA A 55 5.27 5.02 10.04
N GLY A 56 5.45 5.82 8.98
CA GLY A 56 6.73 6.41 8.56
C GLY A 56 7.46 5.66 7.45
N PHE A 57 6.81 4.72 6.75
CA PHE A 57 7.40 4.07 5.58
C PHE A 57 7.38 5.05 4.39
N PRO A 58 8.51 5.31 3.71
CA PRO A 58 8.63 6.37 2.72
C PRO A 58 8.07 5.93 1.36
N LEU A 59 6.74 5.79 1.26
CA LEU A 59 6.10 5.28 0.05
C LEU A 59 6.32 6.18 -1.16
N ALA A 60 6.39 7.50 -0.96
CA ALA A 60 6.67 8.47 -2.01
C ALA A 60 8.08 8.34 -2.63
N ASP A 61 9.03 7.72 -1.91
CA ASP A 61 10.38 7.44 -2.44
C ASP A 61 10.39 6.18 -3.32
N ILE A 62 9.32 5.36 -3.24
CA ILE A 62 9.15 4.11 -3.98
C ILE A 62 8.19 4.30 -5.15
N LEU A 63 7.14 5.11 -4.96
CA LEU A 63 6.15 5.42 -5.98
C LEU A 63 6.47 6.79 -6.59
N SER A 64 6.78 6.78 -7.88
CA SER A 64 6.83 8.01 -8.67
C SER A 64 5.47 8.70 -8.68
N SER A 65 5.46 10.04 -8.80
CA SER A 65 4.20 10.81 -8.96
C SER A 65 3.34 10.28 -10.10
N LEU A 66 3.96 9.70 -11.15
CA LEU A 66 3.26 9.05 -12.26
C LEU A 66 2.45 7.83 -11.82
N GLN A 67 2.93 7.03 -10.87
CA GLN A 67 2.20 5.88 -10.35
C GLN A 67 1.02 6.30 -9.47
N ILE A 68 1.18 7.40 -8.71
CA ILE A 68 0.08 8.02 -7.96
C ILE A 68 -0.99 8.53 -8.93
N THR A 69 -0.58 9.25 -9.98
CA THR A 69 -1.48 9.73 -11.04
C THR A 69 -2.20 8.58 -11.75
N ALA A 70 -1.50 7.52 -12.12
CA ALA A 70 -2.10 6.36 -12.79
C ALA A 70 -3.15 5.64 -11.92
N LEU A 71 -2.95 5.57 -10.61
CA LEU A 71 -3.95 5.02 -9.69
C LEU A 71 -5.19 5.90 -9.60
N ALA A 72 -5.02 7.23 -9.53
CA ALA A 72 -6.12 8.18 -9.52
C ALA A 72 -6.93 8.13 -10.84
N GLU A 73 -6.25 8.10 -11.99
CA GLU A 73 -6.88 7.99 -13.31
C GLU A 73 -7.69 6.68 -13.45
N ARG A 74 -7.14 5.56 -12.98
CA ARG A 74 -7.85 4.27 -12.97
C ARG A 74 -9.15 4.33 -12.17
N ASP A 75 -9.12 4.95 -10.98
CA ASP A 75 -10.28 4.99 -10.08
C ASP A 75 -11.37 5.93 -10.60
N THR A 76 -10.98 7.05 -11.23
CA THR A 76 -11.91 7.90 -11.99
C THR A 76 -12.56 7.11 -13.13
N ALA A 77 -11.78 6.44 -13.97
CA ALA A 77 -12.30 5.69 -15.11
C ALA A 77 -13.26 4.56 -14.70
N ARG A 78 -13.00 3.89 -13.57
CA ARG A 78 -13.92 2.88 -13.01
C ARG A 78 -15.24 3.49 -12.56
N SER A 79 -15.18 4.63 -11.87
CA SER A 79 -16.38 5.33 -11.39
C SER A 79 -17.26 5.81 -12.56
N GLU A 80 -16.63 6.35 -13.61
CA GLU A 80 -17.32 6.76 -14.84
C GLU A 80 -17.99 5.58 -15.55
N ARG A 81 -17.26 4.46 -15.71
CA ARG A 81 -17.79 3.23 -16.31
C ARG A 81 -19.02 2.73 -15.54
N ASP A 82 -18.95 2.70 -14.21
CA ASP A 82 -20.04 2.18 -13.38
C ASP A 82 -21.28 3.10 -13.44
N ALA A 83 -21.06 4.43 -13.48
CA ALA A 83 -22.13 5.40 -13.69
C ALA A 83 -22.80 5.25 -15.07
N LEU A 84 -22.00 5.04 -16.12
CA LEU A 84 -22.51 4.80 -17.47
C LEU A 84 -23.28 3.47 -17.57
N ALA A 85 -22.76 2.40 -16.96
CA ALA A 85 -23.43 1.11 -16.91
C ALA A 85 -24.80 1.20 -16.23
N LYS A 86 -24.89 1.95 -15.13
CA LYS A 86 -26.16 2.23 -14.44
C LYS A 86 -27.13 2.98 -15.35
N ARG A 87 -26.68 4.06 -15.99
CA ARG A 87 -27.51 4.88 -16.86
C ARG A 87 -27.99 4.12 -18.11
N LEU A 88 -27.16 3.25 -18.65
CA LEU A 88 -27.55 2.36 -19.75
C LEU A 88 -28.65 1.40 -19.30
N ALA A 89 -28.50 0.77 -18.12
CA ALA A 89 -29.50 -0.14 -17.58
C ALA A 89 -30.86 0.55 -17.34
N GLU A 90 -30.86 1.81 -16.90
CA GLU A 90 -32.08 2.62 -16.74
C GLU A 90 -32.77 2.90 -18.10
N LEU A 91 -31.98 3.21 -19.14
CA LEU A 91 -32.51 3.50 -20.48
C LEU A 91 -32.97 2.26 -21.24
N THR A 92 -32.37 1.10 -20.96
CA THR A 92 -32.70 -0.17 -21.63
C THR A 92 -33.66 -1.04 -20.84
N SER A 93 -34.09 -0.61 -19.65
CA SER A 93 -35.17 -1.28 -18.94
C SER A 93 -36.49 -0.97 -19.64
N PRO A 94 -37.16 -1.95 -20.27
CA PRO A 94 -38.48 -1.72 -20.83
C PRO A 94 -39.42 -1.35 -19.68
N GLU A 95 -40.20 -0.28 -19.84
CA GLU A 95 -41.25 0.12 -18.90
C GLU A 95 -42.07 -1.12 -18.50
N ALA A 96 -42.10 -1.42 -17.21
CA ALA A 96 -42.98 -2.41 -16.59
C ALA A 96 -44.35 -1.79 -16.31
#